data_AF-A0A1N7BJC2-F1
#
_entry.id   AF-A0A1N7BJC2-F1
#
_cell.length_a   1.000
_cell.length_b   1.000
_cell.length_c   1.000
_cell.angle_alpha   90.00
_cell.angle_beta   90.00
_cell.angle_gamma   90.00
#
_symmetry.space_group_name_H-M   'P 1'
#
loop_
_entity.id
_entity.type
_entity.pdbx_description
1 polymer ?
#
loop_
_entity_poly.entity_id
_entity_poly.type
_entity_poly.pdbx_seq_one_letter_code
_entity_poly.pdbx_strand_id
1 'polypeptide(L)' 'MWIITSYMKNEIKMFEFDTEAEAKEAFPKVKGSKYLSQIIYYNDVV' A
#
# COMPACT_ATOMS: atom_id res chain seq x y z
N MET A 1 3.30 8.61 0.26
CA MET A 1 2.71 7.52 -0.52
C MET A 1 2.51 6.31 0.36
N TRP A 2 1.35 5.70 0.25
CA TRP A 2 0.94 4.51 0.99
C TRP A 2 0.64 3.39 0.01
N ILE A 3 1.09 2.18 0.33
CA ILE A 3 0.89 1.01 -0.52
C ILE A 3 0.20 -0.09 0.28
N ILE A 4 -0.90 -0.58 -0.29
CA ILE A 4 -1.47 -1.87 0.12
C ILE A 4 -0.91 -2.93 -0.81
N THR A 5 -0.17 -3.87 -0.25
CA THR A 5 0.26 -5.07 -0.97
C THR A 5 -0.66 -6.22 -0.60
N SER A 6 -1.26 -6.85 -1.60
CA SER A 6 -2.12 -8.03 -1.43
C SER A 6 -1.54 -9.23 -2.17
N TYR A 7 -1.50 -10.36 -1.47
CA TYR A 7 -1.20 -11.67 -2.00
C TYR A 7 -2.47 -12.51 -2.10
N MET A 8 -2.77 -12.99 -3.31
CA MET A 8 -3.91 -13.87 -3.56
C MET A 8 -3.67 -14.74 -4.79
N LYS A 9 -3.94 -16.05 -4.69
CA LYS A 9 -3.84 -16.99 -5.83
C LYS A 9 -2.48 -16.93 -6.57
N ASN A 10 -1.39 -16.87 -5.82
CA ASN A 10 -0.02 -16.71 -6.34
C ASN A 10 0.23 -15.41 -7.14
N GLU A 11 -0.65 -14.41 -7.02
CA GLU A 11 -0.44 -13.07 -7.56
C GLU A 11 -0.17 -12.08 -6.42
N ILE A 12 0.74 -11.14 -6.68
CA ILE A 12 0.96 -9.95 -5.85
C ILE A 12 0.34 -8.76 -6.57
N LYS A 13 -0.50 -7.99 -5.88
CA LYS A 13 -1.07 -6.73 -6.36
C LYS A 13 -0.72 -5.62 -5.39
N MET A 14 -0.31 -4.47 -5.93
CA MET A 14 0.03 -3.27 -5.17
C MET A 14 -0.97 -2.17 -5.54
N PHE A 15 -1.49 -1.49 -4.53
CA PHE A 15 -2.41 -0.37 -4.69
C PHE A 15 -1.76 0.85 -4.04
N GLU A 16 -1.56 1.89 -4.83
CA GLU A 16 -0.88 3.13 -4.42
C GLU A 16 -1.89 4.21 -4.05
N PHE A 17 -1.58 4.94 -2.97
CA PHE A 17 -2.38 6.04 -2.45
C PHE A 17 -1.49 7.20 -2.03
N ASP A 18 -1.98 8.42 -2.14
CA ASP A 18 -1.24 9.60 -1.74
C ASP A 18 -1.25 9.77 -0.22
N THR A 19 -2.42 9.56 0.40
CA THR A 19 -2.65 9.78 1.83
C THR A 19 -2.87 8.48 2.61
N GLU A 20 -2.60 8.54 3.93
CA GLU A 20 -2.87 7.42 4.83
C GLU A 20 -4.38 7.13 4.94
N ALA A 21 -5.19 8.18 4.92
CA ALA A 21 -6.64 8.11 5.08
C ALA A 21 -7.28 7.31 3.94
N GLU A 22 -6.93 7.63 2.68
CA GLU A 22 -7.41 6.90 1.50
C GLU A 22 -7.01 5.42 1.57
N ALA A 23 -5.76 5.14 1.93
CA ALA A 23 -5.28 3.77 2.06
C ALA A 23 -6.04 3.01 3.16
N LYS A 24 -6.28 3.62 4.33
CA LYS A 24 -7.05 3.02 5.42
C LYS A 24 -8.51 2.78 5.04
N GLU A 25 -9.12 3.67 4.27
CA GLU A 25 -10.50 3.49 3.79
C GLU A 25 -10.60 2.34 2.76
N ALA A 26 -9.58 2.18 1.92
CA ALA A 26 -9.51 1.11 0.93
C ALA A 26 -9.12 -0.25 1.54
N PHE A 27 -8.31 -0.27 2.60
CA PHE A 27 -7.77 -1.49 3.21
C PHE A 27 -8.79 -2.60 3.47
N PRO A 28 -9.94 -2.38 4.15
CA PRO A 28 -10.91 -3.45 4.40
C PRO A 28 -11.55 -3.99 3.10
N LYS A 29 -11.55 -3.22 2.01
CA LYS A 29 -12.14 -3.58 0.71
C LYS A 29 -11.22 -4.49 -0.12
N VAL A 30 -9.91 -4.50 0.17
CA VAL A 30 -8.92 -5.32 -0.53
C VAL A 30 -9.01 -6.78 -0.08
N LYS A 31 -9.11 -7.71 -1.02
CA LYS A 31 -9.16 -9.17 -0.77
C LYS A 31 -7.75 -9.76 -0.70
N GLY A 32 -7.64 -10.96 -0.12
CA GLY A 32 -6.38 -11.68 0.03
C GLY A 32 -5.63 -11.36 1.32
N SER A 33 -4.45 -11.97 1.46
CA SER A 33 -3.51 -11.67 2.56
C SER A 33 -2.83 -10.36 2.25
N LYS A 34 -3.04 -9.35 3.08
CA LYS A 34 -2.65 -7.97 2.77
C LYS A 34 -1.96 -7.29 3.95
N TYR A 35 -1.09 -6.35 3.63
CA TYR A 35 -0.49 -5.42 4.59
C TYR A 35 -0.44 -4.01 4.01
N LEU A 36 -0.45 -3.02 4.90
CA LEU A 36 -0.33 -1.60 4.56
C LEU A 36 1.08 -1.14 4.92
N SER A 37 1.71 -0.41 4.02
CA SER A 37 3.06 0.12 4.19
C SER A 37 3.11 1.59 3.78
N GLN A 38 3.97 2.36 4.44
CA GLN A 38 4.27 3.74 4.08
C GLN A 38 5.59 3.78 3.33
N ILE A 39 5.61 4.47 2.18
CA ILE A 39 6.84 4.76 1.46
C ILE A 39 7.34 6.13 1.90
N ILE A 40 8.54 6.14 2.46
CA ILE A 40 9.25 7.34 2.90
C ILE A 40 10.39 7.57 1.90
N TYR A 41 10.26 8.61 1.09
CA TYR A 41 11.34 9.04 0.20
C TYR A 41 12.37 9.79 1.02
N TYR A 42 13.55 9.19 1.17
CA TYR A 42 14.72 9.89 1.65
C TYR A 42 15.41 10.55 0.45
N ASN A 43 15.25 11.86 0.33
CA ASN A 43 15.98 12.63 -0.68
C ASN A 43 17.25 13.16 0.00
N ASP A 44 18.38 12.48 -0.21
CA ASP A 44 19.69 13.03 0.14
C ASP A 44 19.88 14.34 -0.64
N VAL A 45 20.02 15.43 0.11
CA VAL A 45 20.39 16.72 -0.47
C VAL A 45 21.91 16.71 -0.61
N VAL A 46 22.41 16.15 -1.72
CA VAL A 46 23.83 16.27 -2.12
C VAL A 46 24.02 17.56 -2.89
#